data_AF-A0A2N1DCP1-F1
#
_entry.id   AF-A0A2N1DCP1-F1
#
_cell.length_a   1.000
_cell.length_b   1.000
_cell.length_c   1.000
_cell.angle_alpha   90.00
_cell.angle_beta   90.00
_cell.angle_gamma   90.00
#
_symmetry.space_group_name_H-M   'P 1'
#
loop_
_entity.id
_entity.type
_entity.pdbx_description
1 polymer ?
#
loop_
_entity_poly.entity_id
_entity_poly.type
_entity_poly.pdbx_seq_one_letter_code
_entity_poly.pdbx_strand_id
1 'polypeptide(L)' 'MKVTKIRNLIIGCDGTWNDTDTSALTNVAKLLNACTGKNQLTHYEEGVGTAHWEALPGGIYGKGLDR' A
#
# COMPACT_ATOMS: atom_id res chain seq x y z
N MET A 1 -12.05 -9.94 33.30
CA MET A 1 -10.97 -10.25 32.32
C MET A 1 -11.29 -9.55 31.01
N LYS A 2 -10.42 -8.66 30.52
CA LYS A 2 -10.60 -7.99 29.23
C LYS A 2 -9.98 -8.89 28.16
N VAL A 3 -10.80 -9.58 27.37
CA VAL A 3 -10.32 -10.37 26.24
C VAL A 3 -9.80 -9.39 25.18
N THR A 4 -8.49 -9.40 24.94
CA THR A 4 -7.90 -8.62 23.85
C THR A 4 -8.29 -9.28 22.53
N LYS A 5 -9.11 -8.58 21.73
CA LYS A 5 -9.48 -9.03 20.40
C LYS A 5 -8.23 -9.01 19.50
N ILE A 6 -7.74 -10.19 19.12
CA ILE A 6 -6.66 -10.31 18.13
C ILE A 6 -7.18 -9.73 16.80
N ARG A 7 -6.44 -8.79 16.24
CA ARG A 7 -6.72 -8.17 14.95
C ARG A 7 -5.51 -8.43 14.06
N ASN A 8 -5.77 -8.89 12.84
CA ASN A 8 -4.73 -9.08 11.85
C ASN A 8 -4.56 -7.75 11.09
N LEU A 9 -3.34 -7.25 10.96
CA LEU A 9 -3.02 -6.06 10.17
C LEU A 9 -2.36 -6.48 8.87
N ILE A 10 -2.83 -5.95 7.75
CA ILE A 10 -2.27 -6.17 6.42
C ILE A 10 -1.95 -4.80 5.84
N ILE A 11 -0.71 -4.61 5.45
CA ILE A 11 -0.22 -3.40 4.79
C ILE A 11 0.19 -3.79 3.38
N GLY A 12 -0.48 -3.24 2.37
CA GLY A 12 -0.13 -3.42 0.97
C GLY A 12 0.65 -2.21 0.48
N CYS A 13 1.97 -2.37 0.32
CA CYS A 13 2.82 -1.35 -0.30
C CYS A 13 2.94 -1.64 -1.80
N ASP A 14 2.46 -0.74 -2.64
CA ASP A 14 2.45 -0.95 -4.09
C ASP A 14 3.80 -0.66 -4.77
N GLY A 15 3.89 -1.03 -6.05
CA GLY A 15 5.07 -0.77 -6.89
C GLY A 15 5.26 0.71 -7.24
N THR A 16 6.46 1.10 -7.65
CA THR A 16 6.79 2.47 -8.12
C THR A 16 5.79 2.98 -9.15
N TRP A 17 5.29 4.21 -8.96
CA TRP A 17 4.27 4.85 -9.81
C TRP A 17 2.93 4.08 -9.90
N ASN A 18 2.64 3.17 -8.96
CA ASN A 18 1.35 2.50 -8.87
C ASN A 18 0.49 3.12 -7.77
N ASP A 19 -0.68 3.60 -8.17
CA ASP A 19 -1.76 4.06 -7.30
C ASP A 19 -3.07 3.33 -7.66
N THR A 20 -4.12 3.63 -6.90
CA THR A 20 -5.48 3.13 -7.17
C THR A 20 -6.27 3.93 -8.21
N ASP A 21 -5.73 5.06 -8.68
CA ASP A 21 -6.38 5.94 -9.65
C ASP A 21 -6.19 5.43 -11.09
N THR A 22 -5.20 4.56 -11.32
CA THR A 22 -5.03 3.86 -12.60
C THR A 22 -6.16 2.85 -12.89
N SER A 23 -6.52 2.70 -14.17
CA SER A 23 -7.60 1.79 -14.61
C SER A 23 -7.30 0.29 -14.42
N ALA A 24 -6.07 -0.06 -14.06
CA ALA A 24 -5.61 -1.44 -13.90
C ALA A 24 -4.91 -1.62 -12.55
N LEU A 25 -5.66 -2.15 -11.56
CA LEU A 25 -5.11 -2.45 -10.24
C LEU A 25 -3.97 -3.48 -10.31
N THR A 26 -2.93 -3.23 -9.52
CA THR A 26 -1.81 -4.16 -9.32
C THR A 26 -2.25 -5.41 -8.56
N ASN A 27 -1.37 -6.42 -8.52
CA ASN A 27 -1.61 -7.60 -7.69
C ASN A 27 -1.63 -7.25 -6.19
N VAL A 28 -0.89 -6.22 -5.75
CA VAL A 28 -0.92 -5.76 -4.36
C VAL A 28 -2.31 -5.23 -4.01
N ALA A 29 -2.85 -4.32 -4.83
CA ALA A 29 -4.19 -3.80 -4.63
C ALA A 29 -5.27 -4.90 -4.70
N LYS A 30 -5.15 -5.83 -5.66
CA LYS A 30 -6.08 -6.98 -5.78
C LYS A 30 -6.03 -7.90 -4.55
N LEU A 31 -4.83 -8.21 -4.05
CA LEU A 31 -4.67 -9.04 -2.86
C LEU A 31 -5.23 -8.36 -1.61
N LEU A 32 -4.97 -7.06 -1.43
CA LEU A 32 -5.49 -6.31 -0.29
C LEU A 32 -7.03 -6.28 -0.30
N ASN A 33 -7.63 -6.11 -1.47
CA ASN A 33 -9.09 -6.22 -1.66
C ASN A 33 -9.60 -7.61 -1.30
N ALA A 34 -8.91 -8.67 -1.73
CA ALA A 34 -9.28 -10.06 -1.40
C ALA A 34 -9.10 -10.38 0.09
N CYS A 35 -8.17 -9.73 0.77
CA CYS A 35 -7.91 -9.87 2.20
C CYS A 35 -8.77 -8.94 3.08
N THR A 36 -9.74 -8.23 2.51
CA THR A 36 -10.68 -7.42 3.30
C THR A 36 -11.70 -8.34 3.95
N GLY A 37 -11.48 -8.69 5.23
CA GLY A 37 -12.24 -9.72 5.94
C GLY A 37 -12.56 -9.39 7.41
N LYS A 38 -13.38 -10.23 8.05
CA LYS A 38 -13.70 -10.08 9.48
C LYS A 38 -12.42 -10.20 10.33
N ASN A 39 -12.18 -9.22 11.19
CA ASN A 39 -10.99 -9.11 12.05
C ASN A 39 -9.66 -8.86 11.32
N GLN A 40 -9.71 -8.42 10.06
CA GLN A 40 -8.55 -7.92 9.32
C GLN A 40 -8.67 -6.40 9.18
N LEU A 41 -7.62 -5.68 9.55
CA LEU A 41 -7.43 -4.27 9.26
C LEU A 41 -6.49 -4.19 8.06
N THR A 42 -6.96 -3.63 6.95
CA THR A 42 -6.18 -3.44 5.73
C THR A 42 -5.78 -1.98 5.59
N HIS A 43 -4.56 -1.73 5.12
CA HIS A 43 -4.05 -0.41 4.78
C HIS A 43 -3.30 -0.49 3.46
N TYR A 44 -3.57 0.43 2.54
CA TYR A 44 -2.90 0.54 1.26
C TYR A 44 -1.95 1.72 1.32
N GLU A 45 -0.71 1.50 0.90
CA GLU A 45 0.28 2.53 0.67
C GLU A 45 0.57 2.56 -0.83
N GLU A 46 0.42 3.75 -1.41
CA GLU A 46 0.74 3.98 -2.81
C GLU A 46 2.23 3.75 -3.08
N GLY A 47 2.52 3.44 -4.33
CA GLY A 47 3.86 3.37 -4.85
C GLY A 47 4.64 4.65 -4.69
N VAL A 48 5.95 4.54 -4.49
CA VAL A 48 6.83 5.71 -4.55
C VAL A 48 6.68 6.44 -5.90
N GLY A 49 6.61 7.77 -5.85
CA GLY A 49 6.46 8.60 -7.06
C GLY A 49 5.02 8.77 -7.57
N THR A 50 3.99 8.38 -6.82
CA THR A 50 2.59 8.69 -7.17
C THR A 50 2.14 10.06 -6.63
N ALA A 51 2.69 10.51 -5.50
CA ALA A 51 2.35 11.79 -4.90
C ALA A 51 2.69 12.97 -5.83
N HIS A 52 1.82 13.98 -5.84
CA HIS A 52 1.83 15.15 -6.76
C HIS A 52 3.15 15.95 -6.82
N TRP A 53 4.07 15.73 -5.89
CA TRP A 53 5.38 16.40 -5.80
C TRP A 53 6.58 15.44 -5.72
N GLU A 54 6.35 14.12 -5.77
CA GLU A 54 7.38 13.07 -5.66
C GLU A 54 7.63 12.32 -6.97
N ALA A 55 6.81 12.56 -8.00
CA ALA A 55 6.76 11.75 -9.21
C ALA A 55 8.05 11.66 -10.03
N LEU A 56 8.94 12.65 -9.92
CA LEU A 56 10.20 12.72 -10.66
C LEU A 56 11.44 12.29 -9.84
N PRO A 57 11.66 12.78 -8.60
CA PRO A 57 12.82 12.38 -7.83
C PRO A 57 12.71 11.00 -7.15
N GLY A 58 11.51 10.56 -6.75
CA GLY A 58 11.32 9.30 -6.02
C GLY A 58 11.49 8.05 -6.88
N GLY A 59 10.90 8.04 -8.08
CA GLY A 59 10.86 6.84 -8.93
C GLY A 59 12.15 6.54 -9.70
N ILE A 60 12.94 7.56 -10.09
CA ILE A 60 14.19 7.37 -10.85
C ILE A 60 15.41 7.19 -9.92
N TYR A 61 15.45 7.88 -8.79
CA TYR A 61 16.64 7.92 -7.91
C TYR A 61 16.51 7.08 -6.64
N GLY A 62 15.36 6.44 -6.38
CA GLY A 62 15.14 5.66 -5.16
C GLY A 62 15.28 6.50 -3.88
N LYS A 63 15.09 7.82 -3.99
CA LYS A 63 15.28 8.76 -2.88
C LYS A 63 14.24 8.48 -1.80
N GLY A 64 14.67 7.94 -0.66
CA GLY A 64 13.78 7.45 0.41
C GLY A 64 13.82 5.94 0.64
N LEU A 65 14.50 5.15 -0.22
CA LEU A 65 14.80 3.73 0.00
C LEU A 65 16.13 3.50 0.75
N ASP A 66 16.83 4.59 1.05
CA ASP A 66 18.20 4.64 1.57
C ASP A 66 18.30 5.07 3.05
N ARG A 67 17.26 4.82 3.86
CA ARG A 67 17.33 5.03 5.31
C ARG A 67 16.78 3.87 6.13
#